data_AF-X1QRP7-F1
#
_entry.id   AF-X1QRP7-F1
#
_cell.length_a   1.000
_cell.length_b   1.000
_cell.length_c   1.000
_cell.angle_alpha   90.00
_cell.angle_beta   90.00
_cell.angle_gamma   90.00
#
_symmetry.space_group_name_H-M   'P 1'
#
loop_
_entity.id
_entity.type
_entity.pdbx_description
1 polymer ?
#
loop_
_entity_poly.entity_id
_entity_poly.type
_entity_poly.pdbx_seq_one_letter_code
_entity_poly.pdbx_strand_id
1 'polypeptide(L)'
;QRPDVDEIYMKAVQIMTGSGGWPLSVFLTSEGKPFYGGTYFPPTDRYGHTGFERLLLAIADSWKNRRQELVDSAGKLSDTLANLTRPTQKEKLSPEMLKGAFDYFRDIFDGTNGGFGLAPKFPQPTNLSMLLCYWYSTRDEQALRMVEKTLDAMAKGGIYDHIGGGFHRYATDTRWLIPHFEKMLYDQALLSKVYLQAYQVTKKKEYARIAREIFDYVLRDMTDADGRSGL
;
A
#
# COMPACT_ATOMS: atom_id res chain seq x y z
N GLN A 1 -2.14 -0.66 14.17
CA GLN A 1 -1.78 0.17 12.98
C GLN A 1 -2.99 1.00 12.51
N ARG A 2 -2.79 2.24 12.00
CA ARG A 2 -3.84 3.17 11.51
C ARG A 2 -3.63 3.56 10.03
N PRO A 3 -3.85 2.62 9.07
CA PRO A 3 -3.61 2.85 7.64
C PRO A 3 -4.50 3.96 7.06
N ASP A 4 -5.66 4.19 7.67
CA ASP A 4 -6.56 5.30 7.36
C ASP A 4 -5.90 6.67 7.58
N VAL A 5 -5.12 6.79 8.66
CA VAL A 5 -4.38 8.02 9.00
C VAL A 5 -3.17 8.19 8.09
N ASP A 6 -2.45 7.10 7.82
CA ASP A 6 -1.28 7.10 6.94
C ASP A 6 -1.64 7.55 5.52
N GLU A 7 -2.76 7.08 4.97
CA GLU A 7 -3.21 7.45 3.61
C GLU A 7 -3.54 8.95 3.51
N ILE A 8 -4.22 9.51 4.53
CA ILE A 8 -4.57 10.93 4.58
C ILE A 8 -3.31 11.80 4.58
N TYR A 9 -2.32 11.45 5.41
CA TYR A 9 -1.10 12.24 5.52
C TYR A 9 -0.13 12.03 4.35
N MET A 10 -0.09 10.84 3.76
CA MET A 10 0.64 10.61 2.51
C MET A 10 0.07 11.48 1.38
N LYS A 11 -1.26 11.54 1.24
CA LYS A 11 -1.92 12.44 0.26
C LYS A 11 -1.63 13.90 0.54
N ALA A 12 -1.65 14.31 1.81
CA ALA A 12 -1.30 15.68 2.19
C ALA A 12 0.10 16.07 1.70
N VAL A 13 1.11 15.20 1.93
CA VAL A 13 2.48 15.44 1.44
C VAL A 13 2.53 15.44 -0.09
N GLN A 14 1.89 14.49 -0.76
CA GLN A 14 1.83 14.48 -2.23
C GLN A 14 1.25 15.77 -2.81
N ILE A 15 0.23 16.35 -2.19
CA ILE A 15 -0.34 17.64 -2.59
C ILE A 15 0.66 18.79 -2.35
N MET A 16 1.36 18.78 -1.22
CA MET A 16 2.32 19.83 -0.87
C MET A 16 3.60 19.80 -1.74
N THR A 17 4.14 18.61 -2.02
CA THR A 17 5.48 18.43 -2.61
C THR A 17 5.47 17.81 -4.01
N GLY A 18 4.30 17.41 -4.52
CA GLY A 18 4.16 16.72 -5.82
C GLY A 18 4.69 15.29 -5.83
N SER A 19 5.20 14.79 -4.70
CA SER A 19 5.78 13.46 -4.54
C SER A 19 5.50 12.94 -3.14
N GLY A 20 5.53 11.63 -2.94
CA GLY A 20 5.31 11.01 -1.62
C GLY A 20 6.14 9.76 -1.47
N GLY A 21 6.31 9.30 -0.23
CA GLY A 21 7.10 8.12 0.07
C GLY A 21 7.44 8.02 1.54
N TRP A 22 8.12 6.93 1.87
CA TRP A 22 8.63 6.67 3.21
C TRP A 22 10.16 6.86 3.23
N PRO A 23 10.75 7.33 4.33
CA PRO A 23 10.09 7.77 5.58
C PRO A 23 9.25 9.02 5.36
N LEU A 24 8.15 9.17 6.11
CA LEU A 24 7.20 10.28 6.00
C LEU A 24 7.28 11.14 7.26
N SER A 25 7.44 12.45 7.09
CA SER A 25 7.42 13.43 8.19
C SER A 25 6.35 14.49 7.91
N VAL A 26 5.39 14.64 8.82
CA VAL A 26 4.28 15.60 8.66
C VAL A 26 4.11 16.42 9.94
N PHE A 27 3.95 17.73 9.77
CA PHE A 27 3.73 18.69 10.85
C PHE A 27 2.28 19.16 10.82
N LEU A 28 1.64 19.06 11.99
CA LEU A 28 0.20 19.22 12.15
C LEU A 28 -0.12 20.34 13.13
N THR A 29 -1.27 20.99 12.95
CA THR A 29 -1.86 21.83 14.00
C THR A 29 -2.35 20.95 15.16
N SER A 30 -2.71 21.57 16.29
CA SER A 30 -3.31 20.86 17.44
C SER A 30 -4.64 20.15 17.11
N GLU A 31 -5.27 20.50 15.99
CA GLU A 31 -6.49 19.85 15.48
C GLU A 31 -6.19 18.70 14.51
N GLY A 32 -4.91 18.35 14.30
CA GLY A 32 -4.49 17.28 13.39
C GLY A 32 -4.46 17.68 11.91
N LYS A 33 -4.56 18.98 11.59
CA LYS A 33 -4.55 19.49 10.20
C LYS A 33 -3.11 19.66 9.70
N PRO A 34 -2.73 19.05 8.57
CA PRO A 34 -1.37 19.14 8.06
C PRO A 34 -1.08 20.51 7.43
N PHE A 35 0.08 21.08 7.74
CA PHE A 35 0.54 22.36 7.15
C PHE A 35 1.93 22.29 6.51
N TYR A 36 2.73 21.28 6.85
CA TYR A 36 4.01 21.01 6.20
C TYR A 36 4.30 19.51 6.24
N GLY A 37 5.03 19.00 5.26
CA GLY A 37 5.51 17.64 5.29
C GLY A 37 6.42 17.32 4.12
N GLY A 38 7.07 16.18 4.21
CA GLY A 38 8.00 15.67 3.22
C GLY A 38 8.39 14.25 3.54
N THR A 39 9.26 13.69 2.70
CA THR A 39 9.76 12.34 2.89
C THR A 39 10.95 12.33 3.85
N TYR A 40 12.16 12.19 3.33
CA TYR A 40 13.38 12.12 4.11
C TYR A 40 14.02 13.50 4.29
N PHE A 41 14.28 13.86 5.56
CA PHE A 41 15.09 15.00 5.94
C PHE A 41 16.38 14.51 6.61
N PRO A 42 17.58 14.85 6.09
CA PRO A 42 18.83 14.42 6.70
C PRO A 42 19.00 15.06 8.09
N PRO A 43 19.76 14.45 9.03
CA PRO A 43 19.98 15.05 10.35
C PRO A 43 20.57 16.47 10.28
N THR A 44 21.49 16.69 9.33
CA THR A 44 22.15 17.98 9.06
C THR A 44 22.00 18.38 7.60
N ASP A 45 22.12 19.67 7.30
CA ASP A 45 22.11 20.19 5.92
C ASP A 45 23.13 19.41 5.05
N ARG A 46 22.68 18.83 3.93
CA ARG A 46 23.54 18.06 3.02
C ARG A 46 22.99 18.02 1.61
N TYR A 47 23.89 18.12 0.62
CA TYR A 47 23.56 18.00 -0.81
C TYR A 47 22.36 18.84 -1.27
N GLY A 48 22.21 20.07 -0.76
CA GLY A 48 21.09 20.95 -1.10
C GLY A 48 19.78 20.66 -0.37
N HIS A 49 19.75 19.66 0.52
CA HIS A 49 18.61 19.35 1.39
C HIS A 49 18.74 20.03 2.75
N THR A 50 17.64 20.62 3.22
CA THR A 50 17.52 21.16 4.58
C THR A 50 17.56 20.03 5.60
N GLY A 51 18.45 20.17 6.58
CA GLY A 51 18.57 19.27 7.71
C GLY A 51 17.37 19.38 8.64
N PHE A 52 17.06 18.28 9.31
CA PHE A 52 15.88 18.17 10.16
C PHE A 52 15.92 19.17 11.33
N GLU A 53 17.09 19.40 11.92
CA GLU A 53 17.26 20.42 12.97
C GLU A 53 16.87 21.82 12.48
N ARG A 54 17.39 22.22 11.33
CA ARG A 54 17.10 23.53 10.73
C ARG A 54 15.63 23.66 10.34
N LEU A 55 15.05 22.58 9.83
CA LEU A 55 13.62 22.51 9.53
C LEU A 55 12.78 22.74 10.80
N LEU A 56 13.10 22.06 11.90
CA LEU A 56 12.38 22.20 13.17
C LEU A 56 12.44 23.63 13.70
N LEU A 57 13.61 24.28 13.63
CA LEU A 57 13.77 25.68 14.03
C LEU A 57 12.93 26.62 13.14
N ALA A 58 12.91 26.40 11.83
CA ALA A 58 12.12 27.19 10.90
C ALA A 58 10.60 27.01 11.12
N ILE A 59 10.17 25.79 11.43
CA ILE A 59 8.76 25.50 11.78
C ILE A 59 8.40 26.15 13.11
N ALA A 60 9.24 26.04 14.14
CA ALA A 60 8.99 26.65 15.44
C ALA A 60 8.90 28.19 15.34
N ASP A 61 9.79 28.81 14.58
CA ASP A 61 9.75 30.26 14.33
C ASP A 61 8.47 30.66 13.56
N SER A 62 8.14 29.94 12.50
CA SER A 62 6.92 30.20 11.71
C SER A 62 5.66 29.98 12.53
N TRP A 63 5.64 29.00 13.43
CA TRP A 63 4.53 28.78 14.35
C TRP A 63 4.38 29.91 15.37
N LYS A 64 5.49 30.48 15.83
CA LYS A 64 5.47 31.60 16.78
C LYS A 64 5.07 32.92 16.11
N ASN A 65 5.61 33.20 14.93
CA ASN A 65 5.52 34.51 14.29
C ASN A 65 4.46 34.60 13.19
N ARG A 66 4.09 33.48 12.56
CA ARG A 66 3.17 33.40 11.41
C ARG A 66 2.10 32.33 11.62
N ARG A 67 1.64 32.16 12.86
CA ARG A 67 0.70 31.09 13.24
C ARG A 67 -0.56 31.08 12.38
N GLN A 68 -1.16 32.26 12.18
CA GLN A 68 -2.42 32.36 11.45
C GLN A 68 -2.26 31.91 9.99
N GLU A 69 -1.18 32.29 9.33
CA GLU A 69 -0.88 31.86 7.96
C GLU A 69 -0.76 30.33 7.85
N LEU A 70 -0.11 29.69 8.84
CA LEU A 70 0.00 28.23 8.89
C LEU A 70 -1.35 27.57 9.13
N VAL A 71 -2.17 28.09 10.04
CA VAL A 71 -3.51 27.55 10.34
C VAL A 71 -4.43 27.70 9.13
N ASP A 72 -4.39 28.83 8.44
CA ASP A 72 -5.18 29.08 7.23
C ASP A 72 -4.75 28.16 6.08
N SER A 73 -3.44 27.97 5.90
CA SER A 73 -2.89 27.01 4.93
C SER A 73 -3.33 25.58 5.25
N ALA A 74 -3.25 25.19 6.54
CA ALA A 74 -3.71 23.89 7.01
C ALA A 74 -5.21 23.67 6.75
N GLY A 75 -6.01 24.72 6.95
CA GLY A 75 -7.46 24.72 6.66
C GLY A 75 -7.74 24.45 5.19
N LYS A 76 -7.14 25.24 4.29
CA LYS A 76 -7.30 25.08 2.83
C LYS A 76 -6.89 23.69 2.34
N LEU A 77 -5.77 23.17 2.86
CA LEU A 77 -5.34 21.82 2.51
C LEU A 77 -6.30 20.75 3.04
N SER A 78 -6.78 20.90 4.26
CA SER A 78 -7.76 19.97 4.86
C SER A 78 -9.08 19.97 4.08
N ASP A 79 -9.55 21.14 3.63
CA ASP A 79 -10.74 21.25 2.78
C ASP A 79 -10.54 20.57 1.42
N THR A 80 -9.35 20.72 0.84
CA THR A 80 -8.96 20.05 -0.41
C THR A 80 -8.97 18.53 -0.23
N LEU A 81 -8.37 18.03 0.86
CA LEU A 81 -8.37 16.61 1.21
C LEU A 81 -9.79 16.07 1.45
N ALA A 82 -10.64 16.84 2.13
CA ALA A 82 -12.04 16.48 2.37
C ALA A 82 -12.85 16.41 1.07
N ASN A 83 -12.58 17.29 0.10
CA ASN A 83 -13.23 17.25 -1.21
C ASN A 83 -12.74 16.10 -2.09
N LEU A 84 -11.47 15.70 -1.97
CA LEU A 84 -10.93 14.53 -2.68
C LEU A 84 -11.43 13.20 -2.10
N THR A 85 -11.75 13.17 -0.81
CA THR A 85 -12.29 12.00 -0.11
C THR A 85 -13.82 11.95 -0.10
N ARG A 86 -14.49 13.04 -0.48
CA ARG A 86 -15.93 13.04 -0.72
C ARG A 86 -16.22 12.01 -1.82
N PRO A 87 -17.10 11.03 -1.57
CA PRO A 87 -17.51 10.12 -2.62
C PRO A 87 -18.14 10.95 -3.73
N THR A 88 -17.45 11.05 -4.87
CA THR A 88 -18.05 11.52 -6.12
C THR A 88 -19.25 10.61 -6.43
N GLN A 89 -20.24 11.12 -7.17
CA GLN A 89 -21.41 10.34 -7.56
C GLN A 89 -20.96 8.94 -7.99
N LYS A 90 -21.59 7.90 -7.42
CA LYS A 90 -21.33 6.50 -7.78
C LYS A 90 -21.60 6.34 -9.27
N GLU A 91 -20.59 6.56 -10.11
CA GLU A 91 -20.62 6.09 -11.47
C GLU A 91 -20.82 4.59 -11.39
N LYS A 92 -21.85 4.10 -12.10
CA LYS A 92 -22.09 2.67 -12.16
C LYS A 92 -20.90 2.04 -12.87
N LEU A 93 -20.26 1.08 -12.21
CA LEU A 93 -19.24 0.24 -12.83
C LEU A 93 -19.81 -0.34 -14.14
N SER A 94 -19.21 0.04 -15.27
CA SER A 94 -19.59 -0.47 -16.58
C SER A 94 -18.66 -1.63 -16.99
N PRO A 95 -19.14 -2.56 -17.84
CA PRO A 95 -18.29 -3.60 -18.42
C PRO A 95 -17.06 -3.05 -19.15
N GLU A 96 -17.19 -1.88 -19.79
CA GLU A 96 -16.10 -1.21 -20.51
C GLU A 96 -15.03 -0.70 -19.55
N MET A 97 -15.41 -0.17 -18.38
CA MET A 97 -14.46 0.22 -17.33
C MET A 97 -13.67 -0.99 -16.81
N LEU A 98 -14.36 -2.12 -16.57
CA LEU A 98 -13.71 -3.36 -16.15
C LEU A 98 -12.76 -3.89 -17.22
N LYS A 99 -13.16 -3.83 -18.50
CA LYS A 99 -12.30 -4.21 -19.62
C LYS A 99 -11.08 -3.29 -19.74
N GLY A 100 -11.25 -1.99 -19.61
CA GLY A 100 -10.15 -1.02 -19.64
C GLY A 100 -9.14 -1.27 -18.52
N ALA A 101 -9.62 -1.56 -17.31
CA ALA A 101 -8.75 -1.94 -16.20
C ALA A 101 -8.00 -3.25 -16.48
N PHE A 102 -8.67 -4.27 -17.03
CA PHE A 102 -8.03 -5.51 -17.45
C PHE A 102 -6.95 -5.28 -18.53
N ASP A 103 -7.27 -4.52 -19.59
CA ASP A 103 -6.33 -4.21 -20.67
C ASP A 103 -5.08 -3.50 -20.12
N TYR A 104 -5.26 -2.54 -19.21
CA TYR A 104 -4.14 -1.88 -18.52
C TYR A 104 -3.27 -2.89 -17.77
N PHE A 105 -3.85 -3.75 -16.93
CA PHE A 105 -3.08 -4.73 -16.16
C PHE A 105 -2.39 -5.76 -17.04
N ARG A 106 -3.04 -6.15 -18.15
CA ARG A 106 -2.45 -7.05 -19.14
C ARG A 106 -1.17 -6.44 -19.73
N ASP A 107 -1.21 -5.16 -20.07
CA ASP A 107 -0.10 -4.49 -20.76
C ASP A 107 1.12 -4.29 -19.84
N ILE A 108 0.90 -4.14 -18.52
CA ILE A 108 1.98 -3.98 -17.53
C ILE A 108 2.37 -5.28 -16.80
N PHE A 109 1.79 -6.41 -17.20
CA PHE A 109 2.01 -7.69 -16.54
C PHE A 109 3.40 -8.26 -16.83
N ASP A 110 4.10 -8.68 -15.78
CA ASP A 110 5.35 -9.42 -15.91
C ASP A 110 5.05 -10.91 -16.15
N GLY A 111 4.99 -11.31 -17.43
CA GLY A 111 4.77 -12.72 -17.82
C GLY A 111 5.86 -13.68 -17.33
N THR A 112 7.06 -13.19 -17.03
CA THR A 112 8.20 -14.02 -16.61
C THR A 112 8.12 -14.33 -15.12
N ASN A 113 7.97 -13.31 -14.28
CA ASN A 113 8.01 -13.43 -12.82
C ASN A 113 6.64 -13.25 -12.14
N GLY A 114 5.56 -12.98 -12.87
CA GLY A 114 4.25 -12.63 -12.31
C GLY A 114 4.22 -11.26 -11.64
N GLY A 115 3.05 -10.69 -11.39
CA GLY A 115 2.88 -9.34 -10.85
C GLY A 115 2.98 -8.24 -11.90
N PHE A 116 3.13 -7.00 -11.42
CA PHE A 116 3.01 -5.80 -12.24
C PHE A 116 4.16 -4.82 -11.97
N GLY A 117 4.65 -4.18 -13.03
CA GLY A 117 5.69 -3.15 -12.92
C GLY A 117 7.10 -3.69 -12.64
N LEU A 118 7.99 -2.77 -12.29
CA LEU A 118 9.43 -3.01 -12.06
C LEU A 118 9.73 -3.18 -10.56
N ALA A 119 11.02 -3.31 -10.22
CA ALA A 119 11.49 -3.31 -8.84
C ALA A 119 11.45 -1.88 -8.22
N PRO A 120 11.17 -1.73 -6.91
CA PRO A 120 10.73 -2.76 -5.98
C PRO A 120 9.31 -3.25 -6.28
N LYS A 121 9.07 -4.55 -6.06
CA LYS A 121 7.86 -5.24 -6.49
C LYS A 121 6.92 -5.53 -5.33
N PHE A 122 5.68 -5.03 -5.44
CA PHE A 122 4.65 -5.15 -4.41
C PHE A 122 3.59 -6.20 -4.77
N PRO A 123 3.05 -6.96 -3.80
CA PRO A 123 2.06 -8.02 -4.05
C PRO A 123 0.73 -7.60 -4.71
N GLN A 124 0.31 -6.34 -4.55
CA GLN A 124 -0.91 -5.75 -5.14
C GLN A 124 -2.17 -6.66 -5.08
N PRO A 125 -2.58 -7.18 -3.92
CA PRO A 125 -3.66 -8.18 -3.78
C PRO A 125 -5.04 -7.68 -4.23
N THR A 126 -5.29 -6.37 -4.17
CA THR A 126 -6.53 -5.74 -4.67
C THR A 126 -6.64 -5.83 -6.19
N ASN A 127 -5.54 -5.64 -6.92
CA ASN A 127 -5.49 -5.77 -8.38
C ASN A 127 -5.73 -7.22 -8.79
N LEU A 128 -5.12 -8.17 -8.07
CA LEU A 128 -5.36 -9.61 -8.27
C LEU A 128 -6.83 -10.00 -7.98
N SER A 129 -7.43 -9.44 -6.91
CA SER A 129 -8.85 -9.65 -6.61
C SER A 129 -9.75 -9.11 -7.73
N MET A 130 -9.41 -7.95 -8.30
CA MET A 130 -10.14 -7.36 -9.43
C MET A 130 -10.04 -8.26 -10.67
N LEU A 131 -8.86 -8.82 -10.97
CA LEU A 131 -8.68 -9.77 -12.08
C LEU A 131 -9.48 -11.06 -11.90
N LEU A 132 -9.62 -11.56 -10.66
CA LEU A 132 -10.52 -12.69 -10.36
C LEU A 132 -12.00 -12.32 -10.59
N CYS A 133 -12.41 -11.11 -10.22
CA CYS A 133 -13.77 -10.60 -10.52
C CYS A 133 -14.00 -10.46 -12.03
N TYR A 134 -12.99 -10.00 -12.78
CA TYR A 134 -13.03 -9.91 -14.24
C TYR A 134 -13.21 -11.30 -14.85
N TRP A 135 -12.34 -12.26 -14.49
CA TRP A 135 -12.46 -13.66 -14.93
C TRP A 135 -13.83 -14.26 -14.59
N TYR A 136 -14.37 -13.99 -13.39
CA TYR A 136 -15.68 -14.50 -13.00
C TYR A 136 -16.80 -13.98 -13.92
N SER A 137 -16.69 -12.73 -14.36
CA SER A 137 -17.69 -12.05 -15.20
C SER A 137 -17.57 -12.41 -16.68
N THR A 138 -16.34 -12.57 -17.20
CA THR A 138 -16.07 -12.71 -18.64
C THR A 138 -15.60 -14.10 -19.05
N ARG A 139 -15.11 -14.91 -18.10
CA ARG A 139 -14.38 -16.17 -18.34
C ARG A 139 -13.13 -16.00 -19.20
N ASP A 140 -12.53 -14.81 -19.21
CA ASP A 140 -11.25 -14.60 -19.87
C ASP A 140 -10.11 -15.25 -19.05
N GLU A 141 -9.64 -16.39 -19.53
CA GLU A 141 -8.58 -17.18 -18.91
C GLU A 141 -7.24 -16.42 -18.79
N GLN A 142 -7.02 -15.35 -19.55
CA GLN A 142 -5.82 -14.52 -19.38
C GLN A 142 -5.79 -13.86 -18.00
N ALA A 143 -6.93 -13.37 -17.50
CA ALA A 143 -7.02 -12.78 -16.18
C ALA A 143 -6.69 -13.80 -15.08
N LEU A 144 -7.21 -15.03 -15.18
CA LEU A 144 -6.89 -16.10 -14.24
C LEU A 144 -5.41 -16.48 -14.29
N ARG A 145 -4.83 -16.63 -15.49
CA ARG A 145 -3.39 -16.92 -15.66
C ARG A 145 -2.50 -15.88 -15.01
N MET A 146 -2.83 -14.59 -15.14
CA MET A 146 -2.08 -13.51 -14.51
C MET A 146 -2.10 -13.62 -12.97
N VAL A 147 -3.27 -13.96 -12.40
CA VAL A 147 -3.41 -14.16 -10.96
C VAL A 147 -2.59 -15.36 -10.50
N GLU A 148 -2.79 -16.53 -11.11
CA GLU A 148 -2.10 -17.76 -10.72
C GLU A 148 -0.58 -17.62 -10.84
N LYS A 149 -0.08 -17.05 -11.94
CA LYS A 149 1.35 -16.80 -12.13
C LYS A 149 1.93 -15.88 -11.05
N THR A 150 1.19 -14.84 -10.66
CA THR A 150 1.62 -13.90 -9.61
C THR A 150 1.66 -14.57 -8.25
N LEU A 151 0.57 -15.25 -7.86
CA LEU A 151 0.48 -15.96 -6.58
C LEU A 151 1.54 -17.07 -6.48
N ASP A 152 1.70 -17.87 -7.53
CA ASP A 152 2.70 -18.95 -7.57
C ASP A 152 4.12 -18.39 -7.43
N ALA A 153 4.44 -17.29 -8.12
CA ALA A 153 5.76 -16.69 -8.07
C ALA A 153 6.06 -16.08 -6.69
N MET A 154 5.09 -15.41 -6.08
CA MET A 154 5.24 -14.87 -4.72
C MET A 154 5.41 -15.99 -3.69
N ALA A 155 4.56 -17.02 -3.73
CA ALA A 155 4.63 -18.14 -2.79
C ALA A 155 5.92 -18.96 -2.91
N LYS A 156 6.54 -19.01 -4.10
CA LYS A 156 7.84 -19.67 -4.34
C LYS A 156 9.04 -18.74 -4.13
N GLY A 157 8.82 -17.43 -4.01
CA GLY A 157 9.85 -16.42 -3.84
C GLY A 157 10.25 -16.23 -2.38
N GLY A 158 11.31 -15.44 -2.15
CA GLY A 158 11.74 -15.03 -0.80
C GLY A 158 10.89 -13.94 -0.16
N ILE A 159 9.94 -13.35 -0.90
CA ILE A 159 8.90 -12.49 -0.30
C ILE A 159 7.98 -13.28 0.64
N TYR A 160 7.81 -14.58 0.40
CA TYR A 160 7.14 -15.48 1.32
C TYR A 160 8.15 -16.03 2.34
N ASP A 161 7.83 -15.96 3.63
CA ASP A 161 8.67 -16.55 4.65
C ASP A 161 8.38 -18.06 4.75
N HIS A 162 9.25 -18.87 4.16
CA HIS A 162 9.13 -20.32 4.13
C HIS A 162 9.35 -21.01 5.48
N ILE A 163 9.83 -20.28 6.50
CA ILE A 163 10.08 -20.82 7.84
C ILE A 163 8.95 -20.41 8.78
N GLY A 164 8.69 -19.10 8.87
CA GLY A 164 7.70 -18.53 9.79
C GLY A 164 6.30 -18.40 9.21
N GLY A 165 6.12 -18.45 7.88
CA GLY A 165 4.87 -18.10 7.24
C GLY A 165 4.63 -16.58 7.16
N GLY A 166 3.60 -16.20 6.42
CA GLY A 166 3.30 -14.80 6.12
C GLY A 166 4.23 -14.18 5.06
N PHE A 167 3.83 -13.00 4.57
CA PHE A 167 4.53 -12.29 3.50
C PHE A 167 5.24 -11.04 4.00
N HIS A 168 6.42 -10.80 3.48
CA HIS A 168 7.08 -9.49 3.55
C HIS A 168 6.36 -8.46 2.68
N ARG A 169 6.49 -7.18 3.03
CA ARG A 169 5.76 -6.06 2.41
C ARG A 169 5.97 -5.97 0.89
N TYR A 170 7.22 -6.13 0.47
CA TYR A 170 7.61 -6.09 -0.95
C TYR A 170 8.95 -6.81 -1.16
N ALA A 171 9.25 -7.12 -2.42
CA ALA A 171 10.58 -7.57 -2.83
C ALA A 171 11.37 -6.40 -3.43
N THR A 172 12.66 -6.30 -3.11
CA THR A 172 13.53 -5.27 -3.69
C THR A 172 13.93 -5.57 -5.13
N ASP A 173 13.70 -6.80 -5.60
CA ASP A 173 13.96 -7.25 -6.96
C ASP A 173 12.66 -7.66 -7.70
N THR A 174 12.76 -7.86 -9.02
CA THR A 174 11.60 -8.19 -9.87
C THR A 174 11.14 -9.64 -9.76
N ARG A 175 11.96 -10.54 -9.19
CA ARG A 175 11.73 -11.99 -9.16
C ARG A 175 11.14 -12.48 -7.84
N TRP A 176 10.79 -11.56 -6.93
CA TRP A 176 10.25 -11.86 -5.60
C TRP A 176 11.24 -12.54 -4.64
N LEU A 177 12.55 -12.39 -4.84
CA LEU A 177 13.56 -13.18 -4.11
C LEU A 177 14.12 -12.48 -2.88
N ILE A 178 14.34 -11.17 -2.94
CA ILE A 178 14.97 -10.40 -1.87
C ILE A 178 13.88 -9.60 -1.17
N PRO A 179 13.41 -10.03 0.02
CA PRO A 179 12.36 -9.32 0.74
C PRO A 179 12.88 -8.03 1.38
N HIS A 180 12.02 -7.02 1.44
CA HIS A 180 12.09 -6.02 2.49
C HIS A 180 11.47 -6.61 3.76
N PHE A 181 12.29 -6.94 4.76
CA PHE A 181 11.95 -7.84 5.87
C PHE A 181 10.77 -7.42 6.78
N GLU A 182 10.21 -6.23 6.60
CA GLU A 182 8.97 -5.80 7.27
C GLU A 182 7.77 -6.66 6.85
N LYS A 183 6.96 -7.10 7.82
CA LYS A 183 5.66 -7.74 7.60
C LYS A 183 4.57 -6.91 8.28
N MET A 184 3.52 -6.57 7.55
CA MET A 184 2.40 -5.81 8.10
C MET A 184 1.10 -6.57 8.04
N LEU A 185 0.24 -6.31 9.03
CA LEU A 185 -1.03 -7.02 9.20
C LEU A 185 -1.96 -6.80 8.00
N TYR A 186 -2.02 -5.59 7.46
CA TYR A 186 -2.90 -5.33 6.31
C TYR A 186 -2.45 -6.10 5.06
N ASP A 187 -1.13 -6.28 4.85
CA ASP A 187 -0.61 -7.11 3.76
C ASP A 187 -1.04 -8.57 3.96
N GLN A 188 -0.93 -9.11 5.17
CA GLN A 188 -1.39 -10.47 5.51
C GLN A 188 -2.90 -10.63 5.26
N ALA A 189 -3.70 -9.67 5.71
CA ALA A 189 -5.15 -9.70 5.58
C ALA A 189 -5.59 -9.69 4.11
N LEU A 190 -4.98 -8.82 3.29
CA LEU A 190 -5.32 -8.73 1.87
C LEU A 190 -4.78 -9.92 1.06
N LEU A 191 -3.60 -10.43 1.39
CA LEU A 191 -3.04 -11.60 0.72
C LEU A 191 -3.82 -12.88 1.04
N SER A 192 -4.13 -13.13 2.31
CA SER A 192 -4.94 -14.30 2.70
C SER A 192 -6.28 -14.31 1.98
N LYS A 193 -6.94 -13.14 1.84
CA LYS A 193 -8.17 -12.99 1.07
C LYS A 193 -8.00 -13.41 -0.39
N VAL A 194 -6.99 -12.90 -1.10
CA VAL A 194 -6.84 -13.20 -2.53
C VAL A 194 -6.38 -14.65 -2.77
N TYR A 195 -5.56 -15.23 -1.89
CA TYR A 195 -5.23 -16.66 -1.94
C TYR A 195 -6.48 -17.54 -1.73
N LEU A 196 -7.36 -17.17 -0.80
CA LEU A 196 -8.65 -17.87 -0.62
C LEU A 196 -9.56 -17.74 -1.84
N GLN A 197 -9.65 -16.56 -2.45
CA GLN A 197 -10.42 -16.37 -3.68
C GLN A 197 -9.85 -17.22 -4.83
N ALA A 198 -8.53 -17.24 -4.98
CA ALA A 198 -7.87 -18.09 -5.97
C ALA A 198 -8.12 -19.58 -5.70
N TYR A 199 -8.11 -20.04 -4.44
CA TYR A 199 -8.52 -21.40 -4.10
C TYR A 199 -9.98 -21.68 -4.45
N GLN A 200 -10.90 -20.75 -4.18
CA GLN A 200 -12.32 -20.93 -4.50
C GLN A 200 -12.54 -21.11 -6.00
N VAL A 201 -11.80 -20.37 -6.83
CA VAL A 201 -11.85 -20.41 -8.29
C VAL A 201 -11.18 -21.67 -8.85
N THR A 202 -9.95 -21.98 -8.42
CA THR A 202 -9.07 -22.97 -9.08
C THR A 202 -9.10 -24.34 -8.40
N LYS A 203 -9.56 -24.41 -7.15
CA LYS A 203 -9.45 -25.57 -6.24
C LYS A 203 -8.01 -26.07 -6.00
N LYS A 204 -6.98 -25.30 -6.38
CA LYS A 204 -5.58 -25.65 -6.09
C LYS A 204 -5.31 -25.56 -4.59
N LYS A 205 -5.11 -26.73 -3.96
CA LYS A 205 -4.89 -26.85 -2.50
C LYS A 205 -3.74 -25.99 -1.98
N GLU A 206 -2.76 -25.70 -2.83
CA GLU A 206 -1.63 -24.83 -2.52
C GLU A 206 -2.06 -23.42 -2.08
N TYR A 207 -3.05 -22.82 -2.73
CA TYR A 207 -3.54 -21.50 -2.34
C TYR A 207 -4.24 -21.52 -0.98
N ALA A 208 -4.96 -22.60 -0.66
CA ALA A 208 -5.53 -22.79 0.67
C ALA A 208 -4.45 -23.03 1.74
N ARG A 209 -3.35 -23.70 1.39
CA ARG A 209 -2.19 -23.89 2.28
C ARG A 209 -1.55 -22.55 2.61
N ILE A 210 -1.21 -21.75 1.61
CA ILE A 210 -0.62 -20.41 1.82
C ILE A 210 -1.54 -19.50 2.62
N ALA A 211 -2.85 -19.48 2.32
CA ALA A 211 -3.80 -18.69 3.12
C ALA A 211 -3.81 -19.11 4.60
N ARG A 212 -3.75 -20.43 4.88
CA ARG A 212 -3.68 -20.94 6.26
C ARG A 212 -2.38 -20.53 6.94
N GLU A 213 -1.25 -20.64 6.27
CA GLU A 213 0.05 -20.25 6.84
C GLU A 213 0.12 -18.74 7.13
N ILE A 214 -0.55 -17.90 6.34
CA ILE A 214 -0.73 -16.49 6.67
C ILE A 214 -1.55 -16.32 7.95
N PHE A 215 -2.66 -17.05 8.11
CA PHE A 215 -3.47 -16.98 9.34
C PHE A 215 -2.70 -17.48 10.56
N ASP A 216 -1.96 -18.58 10.42
CA ASP A 216 -1.13 -19.13 11.49
C ASP A 216 -0.05 -18.12 11.93
N TYR A 217 0.58 -17.42 10.98
CA TYR A 217 1.50 -16.31 11.27
C TYR A 217 0.81 -15.16 12.02
N VAL A 218 -0.37 -14.71 11.56
CA VAL A 218 -1.09 -13.61 12.20
C VAL A 218 -1.51 -13.97 13.64
N LEU A 219 -2.01 -15.19 13.85
CA LEU A 219 -2.41 -15.68 15.17
C LEU A 219 -1.23 -15.82 16.13
N ARG A 220 -0.07 -16.23 15.61
CA ARG A 220 1.14 -16.44 16.43
C ARG A 220 1.88 -15.14 16.75
N ASP A 221 2.06 -14.26 15.76
CA ASP A 221 3.00 -13.13 15.85
C ASP A 221 2.34 -11.74 15.85
N MET A 222 1.10 -11.62 15.37
CA MET A 222 0.42 -10.33 15.20
C MET A 222 -0.84 -10.19 16.07
N THR A 223 -1.10 -11.13 16.97
CA THR A 223 -2.27 -11.13 17.86
C THR A 223 -1.81 -11.02 19.32
N ASP A 224 -2.40 -10.10 20.08
CA ASP A 224 -2.17 -9.96 21.51
C ASP A 224 -3.04 -10.94 22.33
N ALA A 225 -2.84 -10.96 23.65
CA ALA A 225 -3.55 -11.87 24.56
C ALA A 225 -5.08 -11.69 24.57
N ASP A 226 -5.58 -10.52 24.15
CA ASP A 226 -7.01 -10.21 24.07
C ASP A 226 -7.61 -10.51 22.68
N GLY A 227 -6.82 -11.10 21.77
CA GLY A 227 -7.24 -11.38 20.40
C GLY A 227 -7.29 -10.14 19.50
N ARG A 228 -6.75 -9.01 19.96
CA ARG A 228 -6.61 -7.79 19.16
C ARG A 228 -5.29 -7.86 18.42
N SER A 229 -5.19 -7.19 17.28
CA SER A 229 -3.90 -7.11 16.60
C SER A 229 -2.93 -6.37 17.51
N GLY A 230 -1.84 -7.02 17.93
CA GLY A 230 -0.81 -6.38 18.73
C GLY A 230 -0.11 -5.33 17.89
N LEU A 231 -0.58 -4.07 17.98
CA LEU A 231 0.04 -2.79 17.59
C LEU A 231 -0.97 -1.64 17.67
#